data_AF-A0A5N3X949-F1
#
_entry.id   AF-A0A5N3X949-F1
#
_cell.length_a   1.000
_cell.length_b   1.000
_cell.length_c   1.000
_cell.angle_alpha   90.00
_cell.angle_beta   90.00
_cell.angle_gamma   90.00
#
_symmetry.space_group_name_H-M   'P 1'
#
loop_
_entity.id
_entity.type
_entity.pdbx_description
1 polymer ?
#
loop_
_entity_poly.entity_id
_entity_poly.type
_entity_poly.pdbx_seq_one_letter_code
_entity_poly.pdbx_strand_id
1 'polypeptide(L)' 'MAKVSRPTETERCIESLIAVFQKHAGRDGNNSKLSKAELDLNSDGQLEFQEFLNLIGGLAIACHESFIKSASCQK' A
#
# COMPACT_ATOMS: atom_id res chain seq x y z
N MET A 1 -17.32 -8.54 26.44
CA MET A 1 -17.45 -8.44 24.97
C MET A 1 -16.77 -7.15 24.54
N ALA A 2 -15.65 -7.21 23.82
CA ALA A 2 -14.92 -6.01 23.40
C ALA A 2 -15.78 -5.25 22.38
N LYS A 3 -16.13 -4.00 22.69
CA LYS A 3 -16.84 -3.12 21.78
C LYS A 3 -15.84 -2.66 20.72
N VAL A 4 -15.81 -3.35 19.57
CA VAL A 4 -14.98 -2.94 18.44
C VAL A 4 -15.58 -1.64 17.90
N SER A 5 -14.91 -0.52 18.20
CA SER A 5 -15.25 0.80 17.66
C SER A 5 -14.97 0.83 16.16
N ARG A 6 -15.76 1.62 15.42
CA ARG A 6 -15.54 1.81 13.98
C ARG A 6 -14.15 2.43 13.77
N PRO A 7 -13.34 1.90 12.83
CA PRO A 7 -12.03 2.48 12.54
C PRO A 7 -12.17 3.93 12.07
N THR A 8 -11.31 4.79 12.60
CA THR A 8 -11.12 6.18 12.18
C THR A 8 -10.59 6.24 10.74
N GLU A 9 -10.68 7.42 10.13
CA GLU A 9 -10.15 7.65 8.78
C GLU A 9 -8.63 7.41 8.71
N THR A 10 -7.90 7.81 9.75
CA THR A 10 -6.45 7.59 9.84
C THR A 10 -6.12 6.10 9.96
N GLU A 11 -6.86 5.34 10.77
CA GLU A 11 -6.67 3.89 10.88
C GLU A 11 -6.90 3.19 9.53
N ARG A 12 -7.96 3.58 8.80
CA ARG A 12 -8.24 3.04 7.46
C ARG A 12 -7.16 3.40 6.43
N CYS A 13 -6.61 4.61 6.52
CA CYS A 13 -5.50 5.04 5.67
C CYS A 13 -4.26 4.18 5.92
N ILE A 14 -3.92 3.96 7.19
CA ILE A 14 -2.79 3.10 7.58
C ILE A 14 -3.02 1.66 7.11
N GLU A 15 -4.23 1.10 7.27
CA GLU A 15 -4.58 -0.23 6.74
C GLU A 15 -4.37 -0.33 5.23
N SER A 16 -4.78 0.70 4.48
CA SER A 16 -4.64 0.75 3.03
C SER A 16 -3.17 0.85 2.60
N LEU A 17 -2.36 1.62 3.31
CA LEU A 17 -0.91 1.71 3.10
C LEU A 17 -0.21 0.38 3.36
N ILE A 18 -0.58 -0.31 4.43
CA ILE A 18 -0.06 -1.64 4.75
C ILE A 18 -0.42 -2.64 3.64
N ALA A 19 -1.65 -2.60 3.14
CA ALA A 19 -2.09 -3.48 2.06
C ALA A 19 -1.28 -3.27 0.76
N VAL A 20 -0.92 -2.03 0.41
CA VAL A 20 -0.03 -1.75 -0.71
C VAL A 20 1.35 -2.35 -0.47
N PHE A 21 1.93 -2.15 0.72
CA PHE A 21 3.23 -2.75 1.04
C PHE A 21 3.20 -4.28 0.91
N GLN A 22 2.16 -4.92 1.44
CA GLN A 22 1.98 -6.37 1.34
C GLN A 22 1.73 -6.87 -0.08
N LYS A 23 1.19 -6.03 -0.97
CA LYS A 23 1.03 -6.37 -2.40
C LYS A 23 2.38 -6.44 -3.11
N HIS A 24 3.33 -5.62 -2.69
CA HIS A 24 4.66 -5.57 -3.29
C HIS A 24 5.68 -6.45 -2.55
N ALA A 25 5.43 -6.85 -1.30
CA ALA A 25 6.32 -7.67 -0.47
C ALA A 25 5.78 -9.10 -0.24
N GLY A 26 6.60 -9.95 0.39
CA GLY A 26 6.24 -11.30 0.82
C GLY A 26 6.39 -12.41 -0.24
N ARG A 27 6.79 -12.10 -1.46
CA ARG A 27 7.03 -13.09 -2.54
C ARG A 27 8.24 -13.96 -2.23
N ASP A 28 9.19 -13.46 -1.44
CA ASP A 28 10.34 -14.23 -0.95
C ASP A 28 10.05 -15.01 0.36
N GLY A 29 8.79 -14.99 0.83
CA GLY A 29 8.37 -15.63 2.07
C GLY A 29 8.58 -14.78 3.33
N ASN A 30 9.10 -13.55 3.21
CA ASN A 30 9.25 -12.65 4.34
C ASN A 30 8.36 -11.40 4.20
N ASN A 31 7.23 -11.41 4.91
CA ASN A 31 6.25 -10.33 4.89
C ASN A 31 6.66 -9.08 5.69
N SER A 32 7.83 -9.08 6.33
CA SER A 32 8.34 -7.96 7.15
C SER A 32 9.35 -7.07 6.42
N LYS A 33 9.74 -7.44 5.20
CA LYS A 33 10.66 -6.67 4.35
C LYS A 33 10.16 -6.64 2.92
N LEU A 34 10.58 -5.62 2.19
CA LEU A 34 10.41 -5.52 0.75
C LEU A 34 11.81 -5.63 0.13
N SER A 35 12.06 -6.66 -0.67
CA SER A 35 13.34 -6.84 -1.34
C SER A 35 13.34 -6.18 -2.72
N LYS A 36 14.53 -5.80 -3.21
CA LYS A 36 14.69 -5.26 -4.57
C LYS A 36 14.09 -6.18 -5.63
N ALA A 37 14.31 -7.50 -5.49
CA ALA A 37 13.84 -8.50 -6.44
C ALA A 37 12.30 -8.60 -6.51
N GLU A 38 11.58 -8.07 -5.51
CA GLU A 38 10.11 -8.06 -5.54
C GLU A 38 9.54 -6.88 -6.32
N LEU A 39 10.32 -5.79 -6.42
CA LEU A 39 10.01 -4.62 -7.22
C LEU A 39 10.59 -4.69 -8.63
N ASP A 40 11.59 -5.53 -8.87
CA ASP A 40 12.16 -5.83 -10.18
C ASP A 40 11.17 -6.70 -10.98
N LEU A 41 10.29 -6.02 -11.73
CA LEU A 41 9.19 -6.62 -12.48
C LEU A 41 9.65 -7.24 -13.79
N ASN A 42 10.75 -6.74 -14.36
CA ASN A 42 11.31 -7.23 -15.60
C ASN A 42 12.41 -8.30 -15.38
N SER A 43 12.87 -8.49 -14.14
CA SER A 43 13.93 -9.42 -13.74
C SER A 43 15.29 -9.17 -14.40
N ASP A 44 15.59 -7.91 -14.73
CA ASP A 44 16.88 -7.51 -15.31
C ASP A 44 17.97 -7.29 -14.23
N GLY A 45 17.59 -7.41 -12.95
CA GLY A 45 18.47 -7.21 -11.81
C GLY A 45 18.71 -5.73 -11.48
N GLN A 46 18.00 -4.81 -12.11
CA GLN A 46 18.00 -3.39 -11.81
C GLN A 46 16.67 -2.98 -11.16
N LEU A 47 16.57 -1.72 -10.76
CA LEU A 47 15.30 -1.17 -10.32
C LEU A 47 15.09 0.09 -11.14
N GLU A 48 14.27 -0.03 -12.18
CA GLU A 48 13.99 1.07 -13.08
C GLU A 48 13.10 2.11 -12.38
N PHE A 49 13.18 3.35 -12.86
CA PHE A 49 12.38 4.43 -12.30
C PHE A 49 10.88 4.13 -12.34
N GLN A 50 10.41 3.45 -13.39
CA GLN A 50 9.03 3.01 -13.51
C GLN A 50 8.64 2.01 -12.40
N GLU A 51 9.51 1.07 -12.07
CA GLU A 51 9.26 0.06 -11.04
C GLU A 51 9.21 0.69 -9.64
N PHE A 52 10.11 1.64 -9.38
CA PHE A 52 10.06 2.47 -8.18
C PHE A 52 8.76 3.29 -8.12
N LEU A 53 8.38 3.93 -9.23
CA LEU A 53 7.14 4.72 -9.31
C LEU A 53 5.88 3.86 -9.17
N ASN A 54 5.89 2.58 -9.55
CA ASN A 54 4.75 1.68 -9.33
C ASN A 54 4.44 1.53 -7.84
N LEU A 55 5.46 1.42 -6.98
CA LEU A 55 5.28 1.38 -5.52
C LEU A 55 4.76 2.73 -5.00
N ILE A 56 5.43 3.83 -5.37
CA ILE A 56 5.04 5.18 -4.90
C ILE A 56 3.64 5.55 -5.36
N GLY A 57 3.28 5.23 -6.61
CA GLY A 57 1.95 5.42 -7.17
C GLY A 57 0.90 4.61 -6.44
N GLY A 58 1.19 3.35 -6.09
CA GLY A 58 0.32 2.53 -5.25
C GLY A 58 0.06 3.17 -3.87
N LEU A 59 1.11 3.66 -3.21
CA LEU A 59 0.99 4.32 -1.89
C LEU A 59 0.21 5.64 -1.99
N ALA A 60 0.47 6.44 -3.03
CA ALA A 60 -0.24 7.69 -3.27
C ALA A 60 -1.73 7.45 -3.52
N ILE A 61 -2.09 6.43 -4.30
CA ILE A 61 -3.49 6.03 -4.55
C ILE A 61 -4.14 5.55 -3.25
N ALA A 62 -3.47 4.70 -2.45
CA ALA A 62 -4.03 4.24 -1.18
C ALA A 62 -4.29 5.38 -0.18
N CYS A 63 -3.37 6.35 -0.12
CA CYS A 63 -3.57 7.60 0.62
C CYS A 63 -4.77 8.38 0.08
N HIS A 64 -4.85 8.53 -1.24
CA HIS A 64 -5.88 9.32 -1.91
C HIS A 64 -7.27 8.69 -1.78
N GLU A 65 -7.42 7.38 -1.97
CA GLU A 65 -8.68 6.67 -1.76
C GLU A 65 -9.17 6.81 -0.33
N SER A 66 -8.26 6.77 0.65
CA SER A 66 -8.61 6.97 2.06
C SER A 66 -9.11 8.38 2.35
N PHE A 67 -8.64 9.38 1.60
CA PHE A 67 -9.02 10.79 1.75
C PHE A 67 -10.22 11.21 0.87
N ILE A 68 -10.42 10.59 -0.30
CA ILE A 68 -11.56 10.86 -1.20
C ILE A 68 -12.81 10.06 -0.78
N LYS A 69 -12.64 8.89 -0.18
CA LYS A 69 -13.76 8.12 0.38
C LYS A 69 -14.42 8.84 1.56
N SER A 70 -13.77 9.82 2.17
CA SER A 70 -14.41 10.76 3.12
C SER A 70 -15.04 11.99 2.45
N ALA A 71 -14.57 12.43 1.28
CA ALA A 71 -15.16 13.56 0.54
C ALA A 71 -16.45 13.22 -0.22
N SER A 72 -16.70 11.95 -0.54
CA SER A 72 -17.95 11.50 -1.22
C SER A 72 -19.08 11.10 -0.27
N CYS A 73 -18.88 11.22 1.04
CA CYS A 73 -19.96 11.22 2.03
C CYS A 73 -20.26 12.65 2.51
N GLN A 74 -20.45 13.58 1.56
CA GLN A 74 -21.03 14.90 1.86
C GLN A 74 -21.97 15.41 0.75
N LYS A 75 -22.68 14.52 0.04
CA LYS A 75 -23.93 14.85 -0.65
C LYS A 75 -24.93 13.71 -0.55
#